data_AF-A0AAV8VHY5-F1
#
_entry.id   AF-A0AAV8VHY5-F1
#
_cell.length_a   1.000
_cell.length_b   1.000
_cell.length_c   1.000
_cell.angle_alpha   90.00
_cell.angle_beta   90.00
_cell.angle_gamma   90.00
#
_symmetry.space_group_name_H-M   'P 1'
#
loop_
_entity.id
_entity.type
_entity.pdbx_description
1 polymer ?
#
loop_
_entity_poly.entity_id
_entity_poly.type
_entity_poly.pdbx_seq_one_letter_code
_entity_poly.pdbx_strand_id
1 'polypeptide(L)'
;MSHIYRIVGICLGIPNDTFTWCYYDKNKAFHSVGPVTPKEFYEKHVKPLFNVDDKVCLVTDPRPTNEYGKVYTVDCLGNVVGGRRCIYNNQPVELLLELTSKSIKEGEAVWFGCEVSKRFASKQGIQDLKIHDFQLLFGVDIQTTFSKADRLLYGESAMSHAMVFTAVNTNDAGEVTKLRVENSWGEDRGEKGYLVMTTDWFKEFTFEVVVDKKYVPEEVLDVFKQEPVVLPAWDPMGTLAKC
;
A
#
# COMPACT_ATOMS: atom_id res chain seq x y z
N MET A 1 13.32 21.40 17.92
CA MET A 1 13.51 19.92 17.96
C MET A 1 13.57 19.33 19.37
N SER A 2 14.31 19.91 20.33
CA SER A 2 14.40 19.38 21.72
C SER A 2 13.05 19.22 22.44
N HIS A 3 12.14 20.20 22.30
CA HIS A 3 10.79 20.11 22.90
C HIS A 3 9.96 18.96 22.30
N ILE A 4 10.00 18.79 20.98
CA ILE A 4 9.31 17.69 20.28
C ILE A 4 9.86 16.35 20.75
N TYR A 5 11.19 16.20 20.76
CA TYR A 5 11.84 14.98 21.23
C TYR A 5 11.46 14.63 22.67
N ARG A 6 11.38 15.62 23.57
CA ARG A 6 10.94 15.41 24.95
C ARG A 6 9.51 14.91 25.03
N ILE A 7 8.58 15.52 24.29
CA ILE A 7 7.16 15.11 24.29
C ILE A 7 7.04 13.68 23.77
N VAL A 8 7.61 13.38 22.61
CA VAL A 8 7.57 12.04 22.00
C VAL A 8 8.23 11.00 22.90
N GLY A 9 9.39 11.31 23.46
CA GLY A 9 10.12 10.41 24.36
C GLY A 9 9.36 10.11 25.66
N ILE A 10 8.59 11.06 26.19
CA ILE A 10 7.72 10.84 27.36
C ILE A 10 6.55 9.91 27.00
N CYS A 11 5.94 10.10 25.83
CA CYS A 11 4.76 9.32 25.42
C CYS A 11 5.10 7.91 24.95
N LEU A 12 6.20 7.72 24.22
CA LEU A 12 6.52 6.47 23.49
C LEU A 12 7.78 5.77 24.02
N GLY A 13 8.58 6.43 24.86
CA GLY A 13 9.94 6.02 25.20
C GLY A 13 10.97 6.49 24.17
N ILE A 14 12.24 6.45 24.58
CA ILE A 14 13.39 6.72 23.70
C ILE A 14 13.94 5.37 23.23
N PRO A 15 14.00 5.08 21.92
CA PRO A 15 14.58 3.83 21.42
C PRO A 15 16.03 3.64 21.89
N ASN A 16 16.38 2.42 22.29
CA ASN A 16 17.76 2.09 22.66
C ASN A 16 18.67 2.03 21.43
N ASP A 17 19.94 2.40 21.61
CA ASP A 17 20.97 2.32 20.55
C ASP A 17 21.29 0.87 20.16
N THR A 18 21.20 -0.05 21.13
CA THR A 18 21.44 -1.48 20.95
C THR A 18 20.41 -2.32 21.69
N PHE A 19 20.17 -3.53 21.22
CA PHE A 19 19.32 -4.52 21.91
C PHE A 19 19.88 -5.94 21.75
N THR A 20 19.36 -6.85 22.58
CA THR A 20 19.51 -8.30 22.41
C THR A 20 18.12 -8.91 22.34
N TRP A 21 17.81 -9.57 21.22
CA TRP A 21 16.54 -10.27 21.02
C TRP A 21 16.72 -11.76 21.28
N CYS A 22 16.07 -12.27 22.32
CA CYS A 22 16.04 -13.68 22.68
C CYS A 22 14.68 -14.28 22.31
N TYR A 23 14.68 -15.46 21.68
CA TYR A 23 13.46 -16.14 21.28
C TYR A 23 13.63 -17.66 21.24
N TYR A 24 12.50 -18.38 21.22
CA TYR A 24 12.47 -19.81 20.93
C TYR A 24 11.92 -20.02 19.52
N ASP A 25 12.55 -20.87 18.73
CA ASP A 25 12.04 -21.24 17.41
C ASP A 25 10.91 -22.27 17.48
N LYS A 26 10.38 -22.66 16.31
CA LYS A 26 9.31 -23.68 16.20
C LYS A 26 9.72 -25.05 16.76
N ASN A 27 11.01 -25.34 16.87
CA ASN A 27 11.57 -26.56 17.45
C ASN A 27 11.84 -26.43 18.97
N LYS A 28 11.42 -25.31 19.58
CA LYS A 28 11.66 -24.97 20.98
C LYS A 28 13.16 -24.79 21.32
N ALA A 29 14.01 -24.56 20.33
CA ALA A 29 15.42 -24.24 20.57
C ALA A 29 15.57 -22.75 20.91
N PHE A 30 16.39 -22.44 21.91
CA PHE A 30 16.68 -21.08 22.33
C PHE A 30 17.67 -20.41 21.38
N HIS A 31 17.39 -19.16 21.01
CA HIS A 31 18.22 -18.31 20.16
C HIS A 31 18.39 -16.93 20.80
N SER A 32 19.50 -16.27 20.49
CA SER A 32 19.78 -14.91 20.91
C SER A 32 20.52 -14.16 19.80
N VAL A 33 20.03 -12.97 19.46
CA VAL A 33 20.65 -12.06 18.50
C VAL A 33 20.97 -10.76 19.22
N GLY A 34 22.26 -10.49 19.47
CA GLY A 34 22.74 -9.25 20.06
C GLY A 34 23.99 -9.43 20.92
N PRO A 35 24.53 -8.33 21.46
CA PRO A 35 24.06 -6.95 21.30
C PRO A 35 24.25 -6.45 19.85
N VAL A 36 23.24 -5.76 19.30
CA VAL A 36 23.25 -5.26 17.93
C VAL A 36 22.49 -3.94 17.85
N THR A 37 22.87 -3.06 16.93
CA THR A 37 22.07 -1.86 16.63
C THR A 37 20.86 -2.19 15.73
N PRO A 38 19.76 -1.41 15.76
CA PRO A 38 18.64 -1.60 14.82
C PRO A 38 19.06 -1.60 13.35
N LYS A 39 20.05 -0.77 12.99
CA LYS A 39 20.59 -0.70 11.62
C LYS A 39 21.32 -1.98 11.24
N GLU A 40 22.22 -2.48 12.08
CA GLU A 40 22.92 -3.74 11.81
C GLU A 40 21.96 -4.94 11.78
N PHE A 41 20.93 -4.94 12.62
CA PHE A 41 19.92 -5.99 12.60
C PHE A 41 19.18 -6.01 11.26
N TYR A 42 18.76 -4.83 10.76
CA TYR A 42 18.20 -4.71 9.43
C TYR A 42 19.18 -5.19 8.35
N GLU A 43 20.41 -4.68 8.34
CA GLU A 43 21.41 -4.99 7.31
C GLU A 43 21.81 -6.47 7.26
N LYS A 44 21.90 -7.15 8.42
CA LYS A 44 22.36 -8.54 8.52
C LYS A 44 21.23 -9.57 8.42
N HIS A 45 20.05 -9.28 8.97
CA HIS A 45 18.97 -10.27 9.12
C HIS A 45 17.74 -10.00 8.25
N VAL A 46 17.49 -8.75 7.85
CA VAL A 46 16.29 -8.38 7.08
C VAL A 46 16.64 -8.07 5.63
N LYS A 47 17.56 -7.13 5.38
CA LYS A 47 17.95 -6.64 4.04
C LYS A 47 18.30 -7.76 3.05
N PRO A 48 19.01 -8.85 3.42
CA PRO A 48 19.30 -9.95 2.50
C PRO A 48 18.06 -10.73 2.03
N LEU A 49 16.96 -10.66 2.79
CA LEU A 49 15.70 -11.33 2.49
C LEU A 49 14.64 -10.38 1.95
N PHE A 50 14.63 -9.14 2.45
CA PHE A 50 13.71 -8.07 2.09
C PHE A 50 14.47 -6.73 2.08
N ASN A 51 14.98 -6.38 0.91
CA ASN A 51 15.65 -5.12 0.69
C ASN A 51 14.64 -4.04 0.30
N VAL A 52 14.50 -3.00 1.13
CA VAL A 52 13.57 -1.88 0.85
C VAL A 52 14.02 -1.06 -0.35
N ASP A 53 15.32 -1.07 -0.67
CA ASP A 53 15.88 -0.37 -1.83
C ASP A 53 15.53 -1.05 -3.16
N ASP A 54 15.09 -2.30 -3.13
CA ASP A 54 14.65 -3.05 -4.31
C ASP A 54 13.15 -2.89 -4.59
N LYS A 55 12.41 -2.23 -3.70
CA LYS A 55 10.97 -2.03 -3.83
C LYS A 55 10.68 -0.73 -4.57
N VAL A 56 9.74 -0.79 -5.50
CA VAL A 56 9.30 0.35 -6.30
C VAL A 56 7.81 0.61 -6.08
N CYS A 57 7.46 1.89 -6.03
CA CYS A 57 6.10 2.37 -5.82
C CYS A 57 5.43 2.67 -7.16
N LEU A 58 4.36 1.94 -7.46
CA LEU A 58 3.52 2.16 -8.63
C LEU A 58 2.17 2.69 -8.18
N VAL A 59 1.70 3.75 -8.83
CA VAL A 59 0.38 4.33 -8.55
C VAL A 59 -0.52 4.24 -9.78
N THR A 60 -1.82 4.37 -9.56
CA THR A 60 -2.81 4.56 -10.62
C THR A 60 -3.64 5.80 -10.33
N ASP A 61 -3.28 6.87 -11.04
CA ASP A 61 -3.94 8.15 -11.02
C ASP A 61 -4.52 8.43 -12.41
N PRO A 62 -5.83 8.19 -12.62
CA PRO A 62 -6.47 8.35 -13.91
C PRO A 62 -6.86 9.80 -14.23
N ARG A 63 -6.46 10.79 -13.42
CA ARG A 63 -6.78 12.19 -13.69
C ARG A 63 -6.21 12.60 -15.06
N PRO A 64 -6.98 13.29 -15.93
CA PRO A 64 -6.51 13.63 -17.28
C PRO A 64 -5.23 14.47 -17.34
N THR A 65 -4.92 15.22 -16.28
CA THR A 65 -3.69 16.02 -16.17
C THR A 65 -2.45 15.18 -15.85
N ASN A 66 -2.65 13.92 -15.44
CA ASN A 66 -1.61 13.06 -14.89
C ASN A 66 -1.47 11.83 -15.81
N GLU A 67 -0.70 11.99 -16.88
CA GLU A 67 -0.43 10.92 -17.84
C GLU A 67 0.21 9.70 -17.17
N TYR A 68 -0.16 8.51 -17.65
CA TYR A 68 0.58 7.27 -17.36
C TYR A 68 1.95 7.28 -18.02
N GLY A 69 2.90 6.50 -17.47
CA GLY A 69 4.29 6.48 -17.95
C GLY A 69 5.10 7.72 -17.53
N LYS A 70 4.60 8.47 -16.55
CA LYS A 70 5.26 9.62 -15.95
C LYS A 70 5.50 9.39 -14.47
N VAL A 71 6.51 10.09 -13.95
CA VAL A 71 6.85 10.08 -12.54
C VAL A 71 6.42 11.38 -11.88
N TYR A 72 5.84 11.27 -10.68
CA TYR A 72 5.30 12.37 -9.92
C TYR A 72 5.90 12.39 -8.51
N THR A 73 5.91 13.55 -7.91
CA THR A 73 6.18 13.76 -6.48
C THR A 73 5.21 14.80 -5.95
N VAL A 74 4.91 14.77 -4.66
CA VAL A 74 4.01 15.74 -4.03
C VAL A 74 4.84 16.73 -3.24
N ASP A 75 4.60 18.03 -3.44
CA ASP A 75 5.32 19.07 -2.72
C ASP A 75 5.15 18.92 -1.22
N CYS A 76 6.23 19.19 -0.46
CA CYS A 76 6.31 19.03 0.99
C CYS A 76 6.00 17.62 1.54
N LEU A 77 5.80 16.59 0.70
CA LEU A 77 5.57 15.23 1.14
C LEU A 77 6.90 14.52 1.44
N GLY A 78 7.20 14.39 2.73
CA GLY A 78 8.36 13.66 3.23
C GLY A 78 8.47 13.74 4.74
N ASN A 79 9.36 12.92 5.32
CA ASN A 79 9.54 12.81 6.77
C ASN A 79 10.99 12.97 7.24
N VAL A 80 11.97 12.94 6.33
CA VAL A 80 13.40 13.09 6.62
C VAL A 80 13.99 14.21 5.77
N VAL A 81 14.52 15.26 6.40
CA VAL A 81 15.18 16.37 5.70
C VAL A 81 16.38 15.84 4.92
N GLY A 82 16.43 16.10 3.61
CA GLY A 82 17.46 15.58 2.72
C GLY A 82 17.34 14.08 2.41
N GLY A 83 16.25 13.44 2.82
CA GLY A 83 15.94 12.06 2.49
C GLY A 83 15.48 11.86 1.05
N ARG A 84 15.10 10.62 0.71
CA ARG A 84 14.51 10.29 -0.59
C ARG A 84 13.16 11.01 -0.74
N ARG A 85 12.93 11.61 -1.91
CA ARG A 85 11.61 12.14 -2.28
C ARG A 85 10.58 11.00 -2.34
N CYS A 86 9.33 11.29 -2.01
CA CYS A 86 8.23 10.37 -2.31
C CYS A 86 7.98 10.39 -3.83
N ILE A 87 8.16 9.25 -4.49
CA ILE A 87 8.16 9.14 -5.95
C ILE A 87 7.09 8.15 -6.37
N TYR A 88 6.18 8.62 -7.23
CA TYR A 88 5.06 7.86 -7.76
C TYR A 88 5.23 7.63 -9.26
N ASN A 89 5.32 6.37 -9.68
CA ASN A 89 5.31 6.00 -11.09
C ASN A 89 3.87 5.67 -11.50
N ASN A 90 3.26 6.55 -12.29
CA ASN A 90 1.84 6.44 -12.63
C ASN A 90 1.63 5.45 -13.78
N GLN A 91 0.81 4.43 -13.56
CA GLN A 91 0.57 3.33 -14.49
C GLN A 91 -0.91 2.93 -14.53
N PRO A 92 -1.36 2.28 -15.62
CA PRO A 92 -2.70 1.70 -15.69
C PRO A 92 -2.92 0.67 -14.57
N VAL A 93 -4.12 0.65 -14.01
CA VAL A 93 -4.46 -0.21 -12.86
C VAL A 93 -4.33 -1.70 -13.19
N GLU A 94 -4.49 -2.07 -14.45
CA GLU A 94 -4.27 -3.42 -14.97
C GLU A 94 -2.83 -3.89 -14.73
N LEU A 95 -1.84 -3.02 -14.97
CA LEU A 95 -0.44 -3.35 -14.74
C LEU A 95 -0.15 -3.52 -13.24
N LEU A 96 -0.73 -2.68 -12.39
CA LEU A 96 -0.62 -2.82 -10.94
C LEU A 96 -1.17 -4.18 -10.47
N LEU A 97 -2.32 -4.60 -11.00
CA LEU A 97 -2.93 -5.90 -10.68
C LEU A 97 -2.07 -7.07 -11.16
N GLU A 98 -1.52 -6.98 -12.37
CA GLU A 98 -0.63 -7.99 -12.94
C GLU A 98 0.62 -8.19 -12.07
N LEU A 99 1.32 -7.09 -11.75
CA LEU A 99 2.54 -7.11 -10.95
C LEU A 99 2.26 -7.58 -9.51
N THR A 100 1.12 -7.19 -8.95
CA THR A 100 0.66 -7.70 -7.65
C THR A 100 0.48 -9.22 -7.70
N SER A 101 -0.22 -9.73 -8.72
CA SER A 101 -0.40 -11.18 -8.89
C SER A 101 0.92 -11.91 -9.08
N LYS A 102 1.86 -11.33 -9.85
CA LYS A 102 3.19 -11.90 -10.08
C LYS A 102 3.99 -12.00 -8.79
N SER A 103 4.04 -10.92 -8.00
CA SER A 103 4.73 -10.90 -6.70
C SER A 103 4.20 -11.99 -5.76
N ILE A 104 2.88 -12.12 -5.66
CA ILE A 104 2.23 -13.11 -4.78
C ILE A 104 2.51 -14.54 -5.26
N LYS A 105 2.48 -14.80 -6.57
CA LYS A 105 2.81 -16.11 -7.15
C LYS A 105 4.27 -16.51 -6.89
N GLU A 106 5.16 -15.53 -6.79
CA GLU A 106 6.58 -15.70 -6.45
C GLU A 106 6.85 -15.66 -4.93
N GLY A 107 5.80 -15.68 -4.10
CA GLY A 107 5.90 -15.82 -2.64
C GLY A 107 6.17 -14.52 -1.87
N GLU A 108 5.99 -13.35 -2.50
CA GLU A 108 6.16 -12.06 -1.84
C GLU A 108 4.85 -11.27 -1.74
N ALA A 109 4.43 -10.99 -0.51
CA ALA A 109 3.25 -10.19 -0.21
C ALA A 109 3.43 -8.72 -0.65
N VAL A 110 2.33 -8.04 -0.97
CA VAL A 110 2.36 -6.72 -1.60
C VAL A 110 1.69 -5.68 -0.71
N TRP A 111 2.45 -4.68 -0.28
CA TRP A 111 1.88 -3.50 0.38
C TRP A 111 1.10 -2.68 -0.65
N PHE A 112 -0.05 -2.15 -0.25
CA PHE A 112 -0.86 -1.30 -1.12
C PHE A 112 -1.65 -0.23 -0.35
N GLY A 113 -1.99 0.84 -1.06
CA GLY A 113 -2.82 1.94 -0.58
C GLY A 113 -4.16 2.01 -1.33
N CYS A 114 -5.25 2.22 -0.59
CA CYS A 114 -6.61 2.26 -1.14
C CYS A 114 -7.54 3.23 -0.40
N GLU A 115 -8.73 3.48 -0.95
CA GLU A 115 -9.86 4.06 -0.21
C GLU A 115 -10.69 2.94 0.43
N VAL A 116 -10.37 2.57 1.68
CA VAL A 116 -10.96 1.40 2.34
C VAL A 116 -12.44 1.55 2.68
N SER A 117 -12.94 2.79 2.82
CA SER A 117 -14.30 3.05 3.31
C SER A 117 -15.40 2.79 2.27
N LYS A 118 -15.06 2.73 0.98
CA LYS A 118 -16.03 2.57 -0.11
C LYS A 118 -16.34 1.11 -0.34
N ARG A 119 -17.60 0.79 -0.60
CA ARG A 119 -18.05 -0.55 -1.00
C ARG A 119 -17.48 -1.68 -0.12
N PHE A 120 -17.54 -1.46 1.19
CA PHE A 120 -16.91 -2.32 2.18
C PHE A 120 -17.88 -2.74 3.29
N ALA A 121 -18.09 -4.05 3.44
CA ALA A 121 -18.80 -4.64 4.57
C ALA A 121 -17.79 -5.06 5.65
N SER A 122 -17.52 -4.16 6.59
CA SER A 122 -16.39 -4.27 7.52
C SER A 122 -16.45 -5.46 8.48
N LYS A 123 -17.65 -5.86 8.91
CA LYS A 123 -17.83 -7.01 9.80
C LYS A 123 -17.50 -8.32 9.08
N GLN A 124 -17.94 -8.45 7.83
CA GLN A 124 -17.71 -9.63 6.99
C GLN A 124 -16.34 -9.62 6.30
N GLY A 125 -15.67 -8.45 6.25
CA GLY A 125 -14.39 -8.29 5.58
C GLY A 125 -14.49 -8.40 4.05
N ILE A 126 -15.55 -7.85 3.44
CA ILE A 126 -15.79 -7.96 1.99
C ILE A 126 -15.72 -6.59 1.34
N GLN A 127 -14.80 -6.45 0.39
CA GLN A 127 -14.62 -5.30 -0.49
C GLN A 127 -15.08 -5.66 -1.90
N ASP A 128 -16.31 -5.27 -2.23
CA ASP A 128 -16.98 -5.62 -3.49
C ASP A 128 -17.93 -4.48 -3.89
N LEU A 129 -17.86 -4.04 -5.15
CA LEU A 129 -18.76 -3.01 -5.69
C LEU A 129 -20.25 -3.36 -5.51
N LYS A 130 -20.59 -4.64 -5.48
CA LYS A 130 -21.97 -5.15 -5.37
C LYS A 130 -22.38 -5.47 -3.92
N ILE A 131 -21.54 -5.20 -2.93
CA ILE A 131 -21.82 -5.57 -1.52
C ILE A 131 -23.04 -4.83 -0.94
N HIS A 132 -23.35 -3.64 -1.46
CA HIS A 132 -24.50 -2.82 -1.06
C HIS A 132 -25.34 -2.47 -2.29
N ASP A 133 -26.66 -2.68 -2.22
CA ASP A 133 -27.58 -2.35 -3.32
C ASP A 133 -28.22 -0.96 -3.11
N PHE A 134 -27.43 0.09 -3.34
CA PHE A 134 -27.90 1.48 -3.23
C PHE A 134 -28.94 1.83 -4.30
N GLN A 135 -28.84 1.23 -5.49
CA GLN A 135 -29.80 1.45 -6.58
C GLN A 135 -31.19 0.95 -6.19
N LEU A 136 -31.30 -0.23 -5.58
CA LEU A 136 -32.57 -0.76 -5.09
C LEU A 136 -33.16 0.11 -3.97
N LEU A 137 -32.31 0.62 -3.07
CA LEU A 137 -32.77 1.39 -1.91
C LEU A 137 -33.15 2.84 -2.24
N PHE A 138 -32.32 3.54 -3.02
CA PHE A 138 -32.42 4.98 -3.26
C PHE A 138 -32.79 5.35 -4.70
N GLY A 139 -32.81 4.38 -5.62
CA GLY A 139 -32.99 4.65 -7.05
C GLY A 139 -31.74 5.24 -7.74
N VAL A 140 -30.61 5.31 -7.05
CA VAL A 140 -29.34 5.84 -7.57
C VAL A 140 -28.15 5.22 -6.84
N ASP A 141 -27.03 5.07 -7.54
CA ASP A 141 -25.74 4.78 -6.92
C ASP A 141 -25.20 6.03 -6.20
N ILE A 142 -24.42 5.86 -5.13
CA ILE A 142 -23.86 7.00 -4.37
C ILE A 142 -22.33 6.94 -4.23
N GLN A 143 -21.66 5.88 -4.71
CA GLN A 143 -20.21 5.71 -4.54
C GLN A 143 -19.46 5.55 -5.88
N THR A 144 -20.15 5.12 -6.94
CA THR A 144 -19.54 4.88 -8.25
C THR A 144 -20.25 5.64 -9.39
N THR A 145 -20.96 6.73 -9.07
CA THR A 145 -21.57 7.63 -10.07
C THR A 145 -20.54 8.46 -10.84
N PHE A 146 -19.45 8.82 -10.18
CA PHE A 146 -18.31 9.48 -10.78
C PHE A 146 -17.26 8.47 -11.24
N SER A 147 -16.52 8.81 -12.28
CA SER A 147 -15.29 8.09 -12.64
C SER A 147 -14.27 8.18 -11.50
N LYS A 148 -13.30 7.26 -11.46
CA LYS A 148 -12.21 7.32 -10.47
C LYS A 148 -11.44 8.64 -10.51
N ALA A 149 -11.25 9.20 -11.70
CA ALA A 149 -10.61 10.51 -11.90
C ALA A 149 -11.44 11.64 -11.28
N ASP A 150 -12.75 11.68 -11.54
CA ASP A 150 -13.64 12.68 -10.98
C ASP A 150 -13.71 12.55 -9.45
N ARG A 151 -13.74 11.34 -8.90
CA ARG A 151 -13.73 11.14 -7.45
C ARG A 151 -12.48 11.70 -6.78
N LEU A 152 -11.31 11.63 -7.44
CA LEU A 152 -10.08 12.28 -6.97
C LEU A 152 -10.17 13.81 -7.08
N LEU A 153 -10.65 14.34 -8.21
CA LEU A 153 -10.73 15.79 -8.48
C LEU A 153 -11.72 16.52 -7.56
N TYR A 154 -12.87 15.90 -7.29
CA TYR A 154 -13.95 16.48 -6.49
C TYR A 154 -13.90 16.09 -5.01
N GLY A 155 -12.84 15.41 -4.57
CA GLY A 155 -12.61 15.08 -3.16
C GLY A 155 -13.51 14.00 -2.57
N GLU A 156 -14.14 13.18 -3.43
CA GLU A 156 -15.01 12.07 -3.01
C GLU A 156 -14.23 10.80 -2.63
N SER A 157 -13.05 10.60 -3.24
CA SER A 157 -12.18 9.46 -2.98
C SER A 157 -10.71 9.87 -3.02
N ALA A 158 -9.93 9.35 -2.08
CA ALA A 158 -8.48 9.42 -2.07
C ALA A 158 -7.93 8.25 -1.25
N MET A 159 -6.64 7.99 -1.32
CA MET A 159 -6.05 6.92 -0.51
C MET A 159 -6.20 7.23 0.99
N SER A 160 -6.86 6.34 1.72
CA SER A 160 -7.24 6.54 3.12
C SER A 160 -6.68 5.50 4.07
N HIS A 161 -6.19 4.36 3.54
CA HIS A 161 -5.65 3.27 4.34
C HIS A 161 -4.68 2.40 3.55
N ALA A 162 -3.73 1.78 4.27
CA ALA A 162 -2.76 0.84 3.72
C ALA A 162 -2.93 -0.56 4.31
N MET A 163 -2.80 -1.59 3.48
CA MET A 163 -2.96 -2.99 3.83
C MET A 163 -1.96 -3.86 3.03
N VAL A 164 -2.05 -5.19 3.15
CA VAL A 164 -1.13 -6.12 2.49
C VAL A 164 -1.90 -7.20 1.72
N PHE A 165 -1.61 -7.40 0.44
CA PHE A 165 -2.11 -8.54 -0.31
C PHE A 165 -1.27 -9.78 -0.03
N THR A 166 -1.94 -10.90 0.25
CA THR A 166 -1.30 -12.17 0.65
C THR A 166 -1.69 -13.36 -0.21
N ALA A 167 -2.76 -13.26 -1.01
CA ALA A 167 -3.13 -14.28 -1.99
C ALA A 167 -3.94 -13.68 -3.14
N VAL A 168 -3.94 -14.36 -4.29
CA VAL A 168 -4.81 -14.09 -5.43
C VAL A 168 -5.56 -15.35 -5.83
N ASN A 169 -6.80 -15.19 -6.30
CA ASN A 169 -7.56 -16.24 -6.92
C ASN A 169 -7.67 -15.96 -8.42
N THR A 170 -7.38 -16.97 -9.25
CA THR A 170 -7.56 -16.90 -10.71
C THR A 170 -8.69 -17.81 -11.17
N ASN A 171 -9.36 -17.46 -12.26
CA ASN A 171 -10.28 -18.35 -12.97
C ASN A 171 -9.52 -19.30 -13.92
N ASP A 172 -10.24 -20.17 -14.63
CA ASP A 172 -9.68 -21.14 -15.58
C ASP A 172 -8.93 -20.48 -16.76
N ALA A 173 -9.23 -19.22 -17.08
CA ALA A 173 -8.53 -18.42 -18.08
C ALA A 173 -7.27 -17.74 -17.54
N GLY A 174 -6.97 -17.88 -16.24
CA GLY A 174 -5.82 -17.26 -15.57
C GLY A 174 -6.04 -15.83 -15.10
N GLU A 175 -7.26 -15.29 -15.24
CA GLU A 175 -7.60 -13.92 -14.84
C GLU A 175 -7.81 -13.84 -13.33
N VAL A 176 -7.26 -12.81 -12.69
CA VAL A 176 -7.46 -12.56 -11.25
C VAL A 176 -8.90 -12.12 -11.02
N THR A 177 -9.62 -12.82 -10.13
CA THR A 177 -11.02 -12.50 -9.79
C THR A 177 -11.18 -11.88 -8.41
N LYS A 178 -10.32 -12.27 -7.46
CA LYS A 178 -10.30 -11.72 -6.10
C LYS A 178 -8.93 -11.85 -5.44
N LEU A 179 -8.66 -10.99 -4.48
CA LEU A 179 -7.44 -10.92 -3.69
C LEU A 179 -7.76 -11.11 -2.21
N ARG A 180 -6.84 -11.73 -1.47
CA ARG A 180 -6.87 -11.81 -0.01
C ARG A 180 -6.02 -10.68 0.56
N VAL A 181 -6.60 -9.95 1.50
CA VAL A 181 -5.99 -8.78 2.14
C VAL A 181 -5.77 -9.07 3.62
N GLU A 182 -4.56 -8.90 4.09
CA GLU A 182 -4.24 -8.81 5.52
C GLU A 182 -4.41 -7.36 5.98
N ASN A 183 -5.22 -7.17 7.03
CA ASN A 183 -5.47 -5.85 7.62
C ASN A 183 -4.91 -5.78 9.04
N SER A 184 -4.86 -4.57 9.60
CA SER A 184 -4.21 -4.25 10.88
C SER A 184 -5.19 -3.86 11.99
N TRP A 185 -6.46 -4.27 11.91
CA TRP A 185 -7.52 -3.91 12.87
C TRP A 185 -7.85 -5.03 13.88
N GLY A 186 -6.92 -5.96 14.10
CA GLY A 186 -7.11 -7.12 14.96
C GLY A 186 -7.90 -8.25 14.30
N GLU A 187 -8.11 -9.33 15.05
CA GLU A 187 -8.70 -10.58 14.53
C GLU A 187 -10.24 -10.59 14.51
N ASP A 188 -10.90 -9.62 15.16
CA ASP A 188 -12.35 -9.58 15.34
C ASP A 188 -13.14 -9.18 14.07
N ARG A 189 -12.44 -8.78 12.99
CA ARG A 189 -13.04 -8.32 11.73
C ARG A 189 -12.73 -9.30 10.60
N GLY A 190 -13.71 -9.51 9.71
CA GLY A 190 -13.56 -10.42 8.58
C GLY A 190 -13.26 -11.85 9.03
N GLU A 191 -12.35 -12.53 8.32
CA GLU A 191 -11.85 -13.86 8.70
C GLU A 191 -10.51 -13.69 9.42
N LYS A 192 -10.54 -13.53 10.75
CA LYS A 192 -9.35 -13.34 11.59
C LYS A 192 -8.46 -12.18 11.13
N GLY A 193 -9.07 -11.03 10.86
CA GLY A 193 -8.38 -9.83 10.38
C GLY A 193 -8.15 -9.77 8.88
N TYR A 194 -8.49 -10.83 8.13
CA TYR A 194 -8.37 -10.85 6.66
C TYR A 194 -9.66 -10.42 5.96
N LEU A 195 -9.48 -9.77 4.82
CA LEU A 195 -10.54 -9.33 3.90
C LEU A 195 -10.44 -10.06 2.56
N VAL A 196 -11.55 -10.08 1.84
CA VAL A 196 -11.63 -10.47 0.43
C VAL A 196 -11.97 -9.24 -0.40
N MET A 197 -11.14 -8.98 -1.41
CA MET A 197 -11.31 -7.86 -2.35
C MET A 197 -11.57 -8.39 -3.75
N THR A 198 -12.62 -7.93 -4.43
CA THR A 198 -12.84 -8.26 -5.84
C THR A 198 -11.92 -7.45 -6.74
N THR A 199 -11.62 -7.99 -7.93
CA THR A 199 -10.82 -7.27 -8.94
C THR A 199 -11.46 -5.94 -9.34
N ASP A 200 -12.78 -5.87 -9.42
CA ASP A 200 -13.50 -4.62 -9.74
C ASP A 200 -13.31 -3.57 -8.64
N TRP A 201 -13.34 -3.99 -7.37
CA TRP A 201 -13.05 -3.09 -6.25
C TRP A 201 -11.61 -2.57 -6.30
N PHE A 202 -10.65 -3.46 -6.58
CA PHE A 202 -9.24 -3.09 -6.76
C PHE A 202 -9.11 -1.97 -7.82
N LYS A 203 -9.77 -2.13 -8.97
CA LYS A 203 -9.71 -1.15 -10.06
C LYS A 203 -10.25 0.22 -9.65
N GLU A 204 -11.36 0.26 -8.92
CA GLU A 204 -12.03 1.50 -8.54
C GLU A 204 -11.37 2.24 -7.36
N PHE A 205 -10.79 1.51 -6.40
CA PHE A 205 -10.43 2.08 -5.09
C PHE A 205 -8.99 1.79 -4.62
N THR A 206 -8.19 0.98 -5.33
CA THR A 206 -6.74 0.88 -5.08
C THR A 206 -6.00 1.97 -5.84
N PHE A 207 -5.05 2.64 -5.20
CA PHE A 207 -4.31 3.76 -5.81
C PHE A 207 -2.80 3.50 -5.90
N GLU A 208 -2.26 2.64 -5.04
CA GLU A 208 -0.81 2.42 -4.93
C GLU A 208 -0.52 0.96 -4.62
N VAL A 209 0.53 0.40 -5.22
CA VAL A 209 1.11 -0.90 -4.86
C VAL A 209 2.64 -0.78 -4.82
N VAL A 210 3.26 -1.54 -3.91
CA VAL A 210 4.73 -1.60 -3.80
C VAL A 210 5.19 -3.03 -4.07
N VAL A 211 5.98 -3.19 -5.12
CA VAL A 211 6.48 -4.49 -5.59
C VAL A 211 8.00 -4.47 -5.77
N ASP A 212 8.63 -5.64 -5.79
CA ASP A 212 10.05 -5.75 -6.14
C ASP A 212 10.29 -5.36 -7.60
N LYS A 213 11.34 -4.55 -7.83
CA LYS A 213 11.74 -4.10 -9.17
C LYS A 213 12.01 -5.26 -10.13
N LYS A 214 12.40 -6.45 -9.64
CA LYS A 214 12.64 -7.63 -10.50
C LYS A 214 11.40 -8.13 -11.24
N TYR A 215 10.20 -7.75 -10.78
CA TYR A 215 8.95 -8.12 -11.44
C TYR A 215 8.52 -7.12 -12.51
N VAL A 216 9.03 -5.89 -12.43
CA VAL A 216 8.59 -4.74 -13.22
C VAL A 216 9.35 -4.68 -14.55
N PRO A 217 8.65 -4.48 -15.69
CA PRO A 217 9.30 -4.32 -16.99
C PRO A 217 10.29 -3.14 -17.01
N GLU A 218 11.35 -3.25 -17.83
CA GLU A 218 12.42 -2.25 -17.89
C GLU A 218 11.89 -0.88 -18.33
N GLU A 219 10.96 -0.85 -19.29
CA GLU A 219 10.31 0.37 -19.77
C GLU A 219 9.52 1.10 -18.68
N VAL A 220 8.98 0.37 -17.70
CA VAL A 220 8.28 0.93 -16.54
C VAL A 220 9.29 1.42 -15.50
N LEU A 221 10.40 0.68 -15.30
CA LEU A 221 11.49 1.09 -14.41
C LEU A 221 12.19 2.36 -14.91
N ASP A 222 12.32 2.52 -16.22
CA ASP A 222 12.93 3.70 -16.85
C ASP A 222 12.16 5.00 -16.57
N VAL A 223 10.86 4.91 -16.27
CA VAL A 223 10.06 6.07 -15.86
C VAL A 223 10.61 6.73 -14.60
N PHE A 224 11.21 5.96 -13.67
CA PHE A 224 11.83 6.52 -12.45
C PHE A 224 13.07 7.39 -12.73
N LYS A 225 13.64 7.34 -13.95
CA LYS A 225 14.80 8.16 -14.36
C LYS A 225 14.38 9.56 -14.83
N GLN A 226 13.09 9.79 -15.07
CA GLN A 226 12.58 11.09 -15.48
C GLN A 226 12.64 12.10 -14.31
N GLU A 227 12.67 13.40 -14.61
CA GLU A 227 12.45 14.40 -13.55
C GLU A 227 10.97 14.36 -13.14
N PRO A 228 10.66 14.18 -11.84
CA PRO A 228 9.28 14.10 -11.39
C PRO A 228 8.53 15.41 -11.56
N VAL A 229 7.30 15.28 -12.06
CA VAL A 229 6.32 16.38 -12.03
C VAL A 229 5.93 16.62 -10.57
N VAL A 230 6.08 17.87 -10.12
CA VAL A 230 5.74 18.27 -8.75
C VAL A 230 4.27 18.63 -8.67
N LEU A 231 3.51 17.79 -7.97
CA LEU A 231 2.11 18.03 -7.63
C LEU A 231 2.02 18.96 -6.41
N PRO A 232 0.92 19.75 -6.27
CA PRO A 232 0.73 20.61 -5.11
C PRO A 232 0.70 19.83 -3.79
N ALA A 233 1.09 20.45 -2.67
CA ALA A 233 1.17 19.79 -1.36
C ALA A 233 -0.16 19.20 -0.83
N TRP A 234 -1.28 19.67 -1.36
CA TRP A 234 -2.63 19.20 -1.02
C TRP A 234 -3.20 18.20 -2.02
N ASP A 235 -2.39 17.69 -2.95
CA ASP A 235 -2.83 16.72 -3.95
C ASP A 235 -3.35 15.42 -3.30
N PRO A 236 -4.48 14.85 -3.77
CA PRO A 236 -5.06 13.64 -3.17
C PRO A 236 -4.18 12.40 -3.26
N MET A 237 -3.15 12.38 -4.12
CA MET A 237 -2.17 11.29 -4.17
C MET A 237 -1.12 11.38 -3.06
N GLY A 238 -1.10 12.44 -2.25
CA GLY A 238 -0.22 12.56 -1.08
C GLY A 238 -0.79 11.98 0.21
N THR A 239 -2.02 11.45 0.20
CA THR A 239 -2.66 10.87 1.38
C THR A 239 -2.35 9.37 1.49
N LEU A 240 -2.19 8.85 2.71
CA LEU A 240 -1.91 7.42 2.96
C LEU A 240 -2.85 6.83 4.01
N ALA A 241 -2.99 7.53 5.15
CA ALA A 241 -3.91 7.15 6.21
C ALA A 241 -4.56 8.42 6.78
N LYS A 242 -5.88 8.58 6.61
CA LYS A 242 -6.62 9.59 7.39
C LYS A 242 -6.86 8.99 8.78
N CYS A 243 -6.25 9.60 9.80
CA CYS A 243 -6.53 9.29 11.20
C CYS A 243 -7.95 9.74 11.59
#